data_AF-A0A4R4YXQ1-F1
#
_entry.id   AF-A0A4R4YXQ1-F1
#
_cell.length_a   1.000
_cell.length_b   1.000
_cell.length_c   1.000
_cell.angle_alpha   90.00
_cell.angle_beta   90.00
_cell.angle_gamma   90.00
#
_symmetry.space_group_name_H-M   'P 1'
#
loop_
_entity.id
_entity.type
_entity.pdbx_description
1 polymer ?
#
loop_
_entity_poly.entity_id
_entity_poly.type
_entity_poly.pdbx_seq_one_letter_code
_entity_poly.pdbx_strand_id
1 'polypeptide(L)'
;MFGASVVAALRRSEHDRGEAWSLVGLAGLILQNATFAGVIAIRLALGATTAQDSTANSGLWALHDALFTLNGTFLALGLVGLSIAGLRAGLVRPWHGALGLLSAALLFSSASLTPVIMTQGGPLALLGLAGWLMWVGWIVLYGVTLIRLAPARVPA
;
A
#
# COMPACT_ATOMS: atom_id res chain seq x y z
N MET A 1 11.20 6.05 -0.28
CA MET A 1 11.34 7.51 -0.50
C MET A 1 10.07 8.20 -1.03
N PHE A 2 9.17 7.54 -1.78
CA PHE A 2 7.94 8.18 -2.32
C PHE A 2 7.01 8.83 -1.28
N GLY A 3 6.59 8.10 -0.24
CA GLY A 3 5.64 8.63 0.76
C GLY A 3 6.15 9.87 1.49
N ALA A 4 7.45 9.89 1.82
CA ALA A 4 8.09 11.06 2.42
C ALA A 4 8.09 12.28 1.48
N SER A 5 8.28 12.06 0.17
CA SER A 5 8.17 13.11 -0.84
C SER A 5 6.76 13.69 -0.93
N VAL A 6 5.72 12.86 -0.84
CA VAL A 6 4.32 13.35 -0.80
C VAL A 6 4.08 14.18 0.46
N VAL A 7 4.48 13.68 1.63
CA VAL A 7 4.34 14.42 2.90
C VAL A 7 5.09 15.76 2.81
N ALA A 8 6.33 15.77 2.33
CA ALA A 8 7.11 17.00 2.15
C ALA A 8 6.47 17.96 1.14
N ALA A 9 5.82 17.43 0.09
CA ALA A 9 5.14 18.24 -0.90
C ALA A 9 3.87 18.90 -0.35
N LEU A 10 3.14 18.19 0.52
CA LEU A 10 1.81 18.58 1.02
C LEU A 10 1.82 19.19 2.43
N ARG A 11 2.95 19.17 3.14
CA ARG A 11 3.07 19.60 4.54
C ARG A 11 2.49 20.98 4.80
N ARG A 12 2.76 21.97 3.94
CA ARG A 12 2.28 23.35 4.12
C ARG A 12 0.77 23.44 3.92
N SER A 13 0.25 22.87 2.83
CA SER A 13 -1.19 22.88 2.55
C SER A 13 -2.02 22.09 3.56
N GLU A 14 -1.50 20.98 4.09
CA GLU A 14 -2.20 20.20 5.12
C GLU A 14 -2.16 20.91 6.48
N HIS A 15 -1.03 21.52 6.83
CA HIS A 15 -0.90 22.31 8.06
C HIS A 15 -1.89 23.48 8.08
N ASP A 16 -2.01 24.22 6.97
CA ASP A 16 -2.94 25.36 6.86
C ASP A 16 -4.41 24.94 6.98
N ARG A 17 -4.71 23.65 6.79
CA ARG A 17 -6.06 23.07 6.87
C ARG A 17 -6.32 22.23 8.12
N GLY A 18 -5.30 22.03 8.97
CA GLY A 18 -5.39 21.15 10.14
C GLY A 18 -5.58 19.67 9.77
N GLU A 19 -5.06 19.23 8.63
CA GLU A 19 -5.21 17.87 8.11
C GLU A 19 -3.89 17.09 8.18
N ALA A 20 -3.95 15.76 8.09
CA ALA A 20 -2.78 14.87 8.16
C ALA A 20 -2.94 13.61 7.29
N TRP A 21 -3.69 13.71 6.18
CA TRP A 21 -3.98 12.56 5.32
C TRP A 21 -2.72 11.98 4.67
N SER A 22 -1.72 12.82 4.38
CA SER A 22 -0.44 12.35 3.86
C SER A 22 0.32 11.47 4.86
N LEU A 23 0.18 11.73 6.18
CA LEU A 23 0.75 10.90 7.24
C LEU A 23 0.02 9.57 7.39
N VAL A 24 -1.32 9.55 7.24
CA VAL A 24 -2.10 8.30 7.18
C VAL A 24 -1.62 7.43 6.03
N GLY A 25 -1.43 8.05 4.86
CA GLY A 25 -0.89 7.38 3.68
C GLY A 25 0.53 6.84 3.91
N LEU A 26 1.40 7.63 4.51
CA LEU A 26 2.76 7.23 4.87
C LEU A 26 2.78 6.08 5.89
N ALA A 27 1.90 6.09 6.89
CA ALA A 27 1.78 5.03 7.87
C ALA A 27 1.45 3.69 7.20
N GLY A 28 0.51 3.69 6.25
CA GLY A 28 0.19 2.50 5.44
C GLY A 28 1.41 1.98 4.66
N LEU A 29 2.23 2.86 4.09
CA LEU A 29 3.47 2.47 3.42
C LEU A 29 4.53 1.90 4.38
N ILE A 30 4.67 2.49 5.58
CA ILE A 30 5.59 1.97 6.61
C ILE A 30 5.18 0.57 7.05
N LEU A 31 3.87 0.37 7.32
CA LEU A 31 3.33 -0.92 7.69
C LEU A 31 3.58 -1.98 6.61
N GLN A 32 3.40 -1.66 5.33
CA GLN A 32 3.76 -2.57 4.24
C GLN A 32 5.23 -2.98 4.25
N ASN A 33 6.14 -2.03 4.43
CA ASN A 33 7.58 -2.33 4.48
C ASN A 33 7.92 -3.24 5.66
N ALA A 34 7.31 -2.99 6.82
CA ALA A 34 7.45 -3.85 7.99
C ALA A 34 6.90 -5.27 7.72
N THR A 35 5.76 -5.40 7.04
CA THR A 35 5.21 -6.69 6.60
C THR A 35 6.17 -7.43 5.69
N PHE A 36 6.73 -6.77 4.67
CA PHE A 36 7.70 -7.41 3.77
C PHE A 36 8.95 -7.88 4.52
N ALA A 37 9.47 -7.07 5.45
CA ALA A 37 10.59 -7.48 6.30
C ALA A 37 10.24 -8.72 7.14
N GLY A 38 9.04 -8.76 7.74
CA GLY A 38 8.55 -9.93 8.49
C GLY A 38 8.41 -11.19 7.62
N VAL A 39 7.82 -11.05 6.43
CA VAL A 39 7.68 -12.13 5.44
C VAL A 39 9.04 -12.70 5.02
N ILE A 40 10.05 -11.84 4.81
CA ILE A 40 11.42 -12.24 4.50
C ILE A 40 12.07 -12.95 5.69
N ALA A 41 11.92 -12.41 6.90
CA ALA A 41 12.44 -13.03 8.12
C ALA A 41 11.85 -14.43 8.33
N ILE A 42 10.55 -14.62 8.09
CA ILE A 42 9.88 -15.93 8.14
C ILE A 42 10.45 -16.88 7.09
N ARG A 43 10.66 -16.41 5.85
CA ARG A 43 11.29 -17.24 4.80
C ARG A 43 12.70 -17.68 5.17
N LEU A 44 13.49 -16.80 5.77
CA LEU A 44 14.83 -17.14 6.27
C LEU A 44 14.76 -18.16 7.41
N ALA A 45 13.81 -18.00 8.34
CA ALA A 45 13.59 -18.95 9.43
C ALA A 45 13.19 -20.34 8.91
N LEU A 46 12.26 -20.40 7.94
CA LEU A 46 11.87 -21.64 7.27
C LEU A 46 13.02 -22.33 6.53
N GLY A 47 13.98 -21.56 6.00
CA GLY A 47 15.18 -22.11 5.36
C GLY A 47 16.21 -22.66 6.35
N ALA A 48 16.11 -22.28 7.63
CA ALA A 48 17.03 -22.70 8.68
C ALA A 48 16.50 -23.87 9.52
N THR A 49 15.22 -24.24 9.40
CA THR A 49 14.59 -25.36 10.12
C THR A 49 14.78 -26.70 9.41
N THR A 50 14.75 -27.80 10.16
CA THR A 50 14.95 -29.16 9.64
C THR A 50 13.62 -29.88 9.40
N ALA A 51 13.63 -31.01 8.70
CA ALA A 51 12.42 -31.78 8.39
C ALA A 51 11.66 -32.28 9.64
N GLN A 52 12.33 -32.42 10.78
CA GLN A 52 11.72 -32.76 12.07
C GLN A 52 10.84 -31.63 12.65
N ASP A 53 10.95 -30.40 12.16
CA ASP A 53 10.26 -29.22 12.70
C ASP A 53 8.88 -28.96 12.04
N SER A 54 8.18 -30.01 11.58
CA SER A 54 7.00 -29.90 10.70
C SER A 54 5.89 -28.98 11.25
N THR A 55 5.64 -29.02 12.57
CA THR A 55 4.61 -28.20 13.23
C THR A 55 5.03 -26.73 13.32
N ALA A 56 6.32 -26.46 13.58
CA ALA A 56 6.85 -25.10 13.60
C ALA A 56 6.83 -24.50 12.19
N ASN A 57 7.16 -25.30 11.18
CA ASN A 57 7.10 -24.90 9.77
C ASN A 57 5.66 -24.56 9.34
N SER A 58 4.66 -25.34 9.74
CA SER A 58 3.26 -25.00 9.43
C SER A 58 2.80 -23.70 10.08
N GLY A 59 3.24 -23.41 11.32
CA GLY A 59 2.93 -22.14 11.99
C GLY A 59 3.56 -20.94 11.32
N LEU A 60 4.83 -21.07 10.88
CA LEU A 60 5.53 -20.04 10.11
C LEU A 60 4.87 -19.78 8.76
N TRP A 61 4.41 -20.81 8.05
CA TRP A 61 3.64 -20.65 6.81
C TRP A 61 2.30 -19.95 7.05
N ALA A 62 1.55 -20.31 8.08
CA ALA A 62 0.30 -19.63 8.41
C ALA A 62 0.52 -18.14 8.74
N LEU A 63 1.58 -17.83 9.49
CA LEU A 63 1.95 -16.44 9.79
C LEU A 63 2.38 -15.68 8.53
N HIS A 64 3.11 -16.34 7.62
CA HIS A 64 3.49 -15.78 6.32
C HIS A 64 2.27 -15.35 5.52
N ASP A 65 1.28 -16.23 5.39
CA ASP A 65 0.07 -16.00 4.61
C ASP A 65 -0.80 -14.90 5.25
N ALA A 66 -0.89 -14.89 6.58
CA ALA A 66 -1.60 -13.84 7.32
C ALA A 66 -0.96 -12.46 7.09
N LEU A 67 0.37 -12.37 7.17
CA LEU A 67 1.10 -11.12 6.89
C LEU A 67 0.89 -10.67 5.44
N PHE A 68 0.94 -11.60 4.47
CA PHE A 68 0.72 -11.29 3.07
C PHE A 68 -0.72 -10.77 2.83
N THR A 69 -1.70 -11.32 3.54
CA THR A 69 -3.10 -10.86 3.50
C THR A 69 -3.25 -9.43 4.04
N LEU A 70 -2.61 -9.12 5.17
CA LEU A 70 -2.64 -7.79 5.78
C LEU A 70 -1.98 -6.72 4.89
N ASN A 71 -1.05 -7.11 4.01
CA ASN A 71 -0.40 -6.20 3.08
C ASN A 71 -1.40 -5.44 2.20
N GLY A 72 -2.43 -6.12 1.70
CA GLY A 72 -3.50 -5.50 0.90
C GLY A 72 -4.25 -4.40 1.66
N THR A 73 -4.51 -4.62 2.95
CA THR A 73 -5.14 -3.63 3.84
C THR A 73 -4.24 -2.41 4.06
N PHE A 74 -2.95 -2.61 4.27
CA PHE A 74 -1.99 -1.51 4.42
C PHE A 74 -1.81 -0.72 3.12
N LEU A 75 -1.89 -1.39 1.97
CA LEU A 75 -1.89 -0.77 0.65
C LEU A 75 -3.14 0.09 0.43
N ALA A 76 -4.31 -0.43 0.80
CA ALA A 76 -5.56 0.32 0.76
C ALA A 76 -5.49 1.57 1.66
N LEU A 77 -4.97 1.46 2.88
CA LEU A 77 -4.76 2.59 3.78
C LEU A 77 -3.83 3.66 3.16
N GLY A 78 -2.72 3.20 2.56
CA GLY A 78 -1.77 4.05 1.85
C GLY A 78 -2.43 4.83 0.71
N LEU A 79 -3.18 4.13 -0.15
CA LEU A 79 -3.89 4.71 -1.29
C LEU A 79 -4.96 5.71 -0.86
N VAL A 80 -5.76 5.39 0.16
CA VAL A 80 -6.79 6.30 0.68
C VAL A 80 -6.14 7.58 1.20
N GLY A 81 -5.16 7.47 2.09
CA GLY A 81 -4.50 8.63 2.68
C GLY A 81 -3.84 9.52 1.64
N LEU A 82 -3.04 8.96 0.73
CA LEU A 82 -2.33 9.74 -0.29
C LEU A 82 -3.25 10.30 -1.39
N SER A 83 -4.32 9.59 -1.75
CA SER A 83 -5.31 10.08 -2.72
C SER A 83 -6.12 11.23 -2.14
N ILE A 84 -6.60 11.12 -0.90
CA ILE A 84 -7.33 12.20 -0.24
C ILE A 84 -6.41 13.41 -0.05
N ALA A 85 -5.19 13.22 0.44
CA ALA A 85 -4.22 14.29 0.62
C ALA A 85 -3.94 15.03 -0.70
N GLY A 86 -3.69 14.27 -1.77
CA GLY A 86 -3.44 14.84 -3.09
C GLY A 86 -4.65 15.59 -3.66
N LEU A 87 -5.86 15.05 -3.52
CA LEU A 87 -7.10 15.69 -4.00
C LEU A 87 -7.38 16.98 -3.25
N ARG A 88 -7.29 16.94 -1.92
CA ARG A 88 -7.57 18.09 -1.06
C ARG A 88 -6.55 19.19 -1.29
N ALA A 89 -5.27 18.87 -1.45
CA ALA A 89 -4.25 19.85 -1.78
C ALA A 89 -4.25 20.32 -3.24
N GLY A 90 -5.13 19.80 -4.10
CA GLY A 90 -5.16 20.13 -5.53
C GLY A 90 -3.93 19.63 -6.31
N LEU A 91 -3.14 18.74 -5.71
CA LEU A 91 -1.90 18.21 -6.30
C LEU A 91 -2.19 17.23 -7.43
N VAL A 92 -3.29 16.48 -7.32
CA VAL A 92 -3.69 15.47 -8.30
C VAL A 92 -5.09 15.75 -8.82
N ARG A 93 -5.34 15.36 -10.08
CA ARG A 93 -6.64 15.51 -10.72
C ARG A 93 -7.69 14.58 -10.08
N PRO A 94 -8.99 14.95 -10.10
CA PRO A 94 -10.07 14.13 -9.54
C PRO A 94 -10.10 12.68 -10.03
N TRP A 95 -9.86 12.45 -11.33
CA TRP A 95 -9.81 11.10 -11.90
C TRP A 95 -8.68 10.25 -11.31
N HIS A 96 -7.53 10.87 -11.01
CA HIS A 96 -6.37 10.18 -10.47
C HIS A 96 -6.60 9.78 -9.01
N GLY A 97 -7.21 10.67 -8.22
CA GLY A 97 -7.64 10.34 -6.87
C GLY A 97 -8.72 9.27 -6.84
N ALA A 98 -9.71 9.33 -7.75
CA ALA A 98 -10.72 8.30 -7.89
C ALA A 98 -10.12 6.92 -8.25
N LEU A 99 -9.12 6.90 -9.13
CA LEU A 99 -8.37 5.69 -9.46
C LEU A 99 -7.67 5.12 -8.21
N GLY A 100 -7.04 5.96 -7.39
CA GLY A 100 -6.42 5.52 -6.14
C GLY A 100 -7.43 4.94 -5.15
N LEU A 101 -8.59 5.59 -4.98
CA LEU A 101 -9.66 5.12 -4.10
C LEU A 101 -10.31 3.82 -4.58
N LEU A 102 -10.53 3.67 -5.89
CA LEU A 102 -11.05 2.43 -6.46
C LEU A 102 -10.03 1.28 -6.31
N SER A 103 -8.74 1.56 -6.47
CA SER A 103 -7.67 0.59 -6.21
C SER A 103 -7.70 0.16 -4.75
N ALA A 104 -7.83 1.11 -3.82
CA ALA A 104 -7.94 0.83 -2.38
C ALA A 104 -9.15 -0.04 -2.06
N ALA A 105 -10.32 0.26 -2.64
CA ALA A 105 -11.53 -0.53 -2.45
C ALA A 105 -11.33 -1.97 -2.94
N LEU A 106 -10.78 -2.17 -4.14
CA LEU A 106 -10.51 -3.49 -4.69
C LEU A 106 -9.55 -4.30 -3.82
N LEU A 107 -8.46 -3.67 -3.35
CA LEU A 107 -7.47 -4.31 -2.49
C LEU A 107 -8.04 -4.66 -1.12
N PHE A 108 -8.82 -3.76 -0.52
CA PHE A 108 -9.48 -4.00 0.76
C PHE A 108 -10.55 -5.10 0.67
N SER A 109 -11.36 -5.08 -0.39
CA SER A 109 -12.34 -6.15 -0.66
C SER A 109 -11.64 -7.49 -0.88
N SER A 110 -10.55 -7.52 -1.65
CA SER A 110 -9.74 -8.73 -1.83
C SER A 110 -9.19 -9.24 -0.51
N ALA A 111 -8.63 -8.37 0.33
CA ALA A 111 -8.09 -8.73 1.64
C ALA A 111 -9.17 -9.29 2.57
N SER A 112 -10.35 -8.66 2.61
CA SER A 112 -11.48 -9.09 3.44
C SER A 112 -12.07 -10.43 2.99
N LEU A 113 -12.05 -10.71 1.68
CA LEU A 113 -12.57 -11.94 1.09
C LEU A 113 -11.54 -13.08 1.07
N THR A 114 -10.31 -12.86 1.54
CA THR A 114 -9.23 -13.87 1.52
C THR A 114 -9.64 -15.23 2.10
N PRO A 115 -10.35 -15.33 3.24
CA PRO A 115 -10.79 -16.63 3.76
C PRO A 115 -11.72 -17.40 2.80
N VAL A 116 -12.55 -16.68 2.05
CA VAL A 116 -13.46 -17.25 1.05
C VAL A 116 -12.71 -17.62 -0.23
N ILE A 117 -11.76 -16.78 -0.66
CA ILE A 117 -10.90 -17.03 -1.82
C ILE A 117 -10.06 -18.28 -1.61
N MET A 118 -9.49 -18.47 -0.41
CA MET A 118 -8.67 -19.64 -0.09
C MET A 118 -9.46 -20.95 -0.04
N THR A 119 -10.76 -20.90 0.27
CA THR A 119 -11.60 -22.10 0.41
C THR A 119 -12.33 -22.49 -0.87
N GLN A 120 -12.77 -21.52 -1.68
CA GLN A 120 -13.57 -21.77 -2.88
C GLN A 120 -12.79 -21.60 -4.19
N GLY A 121 -11.65 -20.91 -4.18
CA GLY A 121 -10.96 -20.49 -5.39
C GLY A 121 -11.84 -19.60 -6.28
N GLY A 122 -11.32 -19.21 -7.45
CA GLY A 122 -12.13 -18.58 -8.49
C GLY A 122 -11.88 -17.09 -8.76
N PRO A 123 -12.77 -16.43 -9.52
CA PRO A 123 -12.54 -15.11 -10.12
C PRO A 123 -12.27 -13.98 -9.12
N LEU A 124 -12.67 -14.15 -7.86
CA LEU A 124 -12.46 -13.18 -6.79
C LEU A 124 -10.96 -12.90 -6.54
N ALA A 125 -10.07 -13.85 -6.83
CA ALA A 125 -8.63 -13.62 -6.78
C ALA A 125 -8.15 -12.54 -7.78
N LEU A 126 -8.91 -12.30 -8.87
CA LEU A 126 -8.61 -11.27 -9.86
C LEU A 126 -8.85 -9.85 -9.33
N LEU A 127 -9.65 -9.68 -8.27
CA LEU A 127 -9.90 -8.37 -7.65
C LEU A 127 -8.61 -7.80 -7.07
N GLY A 128 -7.85 -8.63 -6.34
CA GLY A 128 -6.55 -8.24 -5.79
C GLY A 128 -5.56 -7.87 -6.89
N LEU A 129 -5.49 -8.67 -7.96
CA LEU A 129 -4.64 -8.40 -9.12
C LEU A 129 -5.01 -7.09 -9.83
N ALA A 130 -6.30 -6.87 -10.09
CA ALA A 130 -6.79 -5.65 -10.71
C ALA A 130 -6.47 -4.42 -9.84
N GLY A 131 -6.76 -4.50 -8.54
CA GLY A 131 -6.44 -3.45 -7.57
C GLY A 131 -4.94 -3.13 -7.54
N TRP A 132 -4.09 -4.17 -7.57
CA TRP A 132 -2.64 -4.04 -7.59
C TRP A 132 -2.13 -3.38 -8.88
N LEU A 133 -2.58 -3.81 -10.06
CA LEU A 133 -2.20 -3.20 -11.34
C LEU A 133 -2.59 -1.71 -11.38
N MET A 134 -3.78 -1.41 -10.86
CA MET A 134 -4.26 -0.04 -10.80
C MET A 134 -3.45 0.82 -9.83
N TRP A 135 -3.01 0.25 -8.70
CA TRP A 135 -2.06 0.88 -7.79
C TRP A 135 -0.71 1.17 -8.48
N VAL A 136 -0.18 0.25 -9.29
CA VAL A 136 1.07 0.47 -10.04
C VAL A 136 0.94 1.65 -11.01
N GLY A 137 -0.14 1.71 -11.78
CA GLY A 137 -0.41 2.86 -12.65
C GLY A 137 -0.54 4.16 -11.85
N TRP A 138 -1.25 4.10 -10.72
CA TRP A 138 -1.45 5.22 -9.82
C TRP A 138 -0.11 5.77 -9.28
N ILE A 139 0.75 4.93 -8.74
CA ILE A 139 2.01 5.40 -8.11
C ILE A 139 2.95 6.03 -9.15
N VAL A 140 2.98 5.50 -10.38
CA VAL A 140 3.77 6.06 -11.48
C VAL A 140 3.27 7.46 -11.84
N LEU A 141 1.97 7.63 -12.03
CA LEU A 141 1.37 8.92 -12.37
C LEU A 141 1.58 9.97 -11.27
N TYR A 142 1.41 9.58 -10.00
CA TYR A 142 1.67 10.47 -8.87
C TYR A 142 3.16 10.83 -8.79
N GLY A 143 4.05 9.85 -8.97
CA GLY A 143 5.49 10.06 -9.01
C GLY A 143 5.92 11.04 -10.09
N VAL A 144 5.40 10.90 -11.32
CA VAL A 144 5.63 11.85 -12.42
C VAL A 144 5.16 13.26 -12.05
N THR A 145 4.00 13.38 -11.41
CA THR A 145 3.47 14.67 -10.95
C THR A 145 4.41 15.34 -9.94
N LEU A 146 4.93 14.58 -8.97
CA LEU A 146 5.90 15.07 -7.99
C LEU A 146 7.23 15.48 -8.63
N ILE A 147 7.76 14.68 -9.56
CA ILE A 147 9.00 14.99 -10.29
C ILE A 147 8.83 16.29 -11.08
N ARG A 148 7.66 16.55 -11.68
CA ARG A 148 7.38 17.79 -12.42
C ARG A 148 7.23 19.02 -11.52
N LEU A 149 6.92 18.84 -10.24
CA LEU A 149 6.83 19.93 -9.26
C LEU A 149 8.19 20.33 -8.66
N ALA A 150 9.15 19.41 -8.61
CA ALA A 150 10.49 19.68 -8.08
C ALA A 150 11.26 20.80 -8.85
N PRO A 151 11.21 20.89 -10.20
CA PRO A 151 11.79 22.00 -10.96
C PRO A 151 11.30 23.38 -10.54
N ALA A 152 10.07 23.51 -10.02
CA ALA A 152 9.49 24.79 -9.62
C ALA A 152 9.93 25.26 -8.22
N ARG A 153 10.67 24.43 -7.46
CA ARG A 153 11.14 24.75 -6.09
C ARG A 153 12.62 25.11 -5.99
N VAL A 154 13.35 25.19 -7.11
CA VAL A 154 14.75 25.65 -7.12
C VAL A 154 14.74 27.16 -7.41
N PRO A 155 14.91 28.04 -6.41
CA PRO A 155 15.29 29.42 -6.69
C PRO A 155 16.70 29.42 -7.31
N ALA A 156 16.84 30.14 -8.43
CA ALA A 156 18.13 30.50 -9.00
C ALA A 156 18.88 31.49 -8.08
#